data_AF-A0A179BQM8-F1
#
_entry.id   AF-A0A179BQM8-F1
#
_cell.length_a   1.000
_cell.length_b   1.000
_cell.length_c   1.000
_cell.angle_alpha   90.00
_cell.angle_beta   90.00
_cell.angle_gamma   90.00
#
_symmetry.space_group_name_H-M   'P 1'
#
loop_
_entity.id
_entity.type
_entity.pdbx_description
1 polymer ?
#
loop_
_entity_poly.entity_id
_entity_poly.type
_entity_poly.pdbx_seq_one_letter_code
_entity_poly.pdbx_strand_id
1 'polypeptide(L)' 'MVSTFMPKASRNKPSAHLEDWIDNATGKRLGINENDLWICAQGFERDLHVLTCDGDFTRVQAAEPRLALTVLRVI' A
#
# COMPACT_ATOMS: atom_id res chain seq x y z
N MET A 1 -17.08 -12.58 -1.56
CA MET A 1 -17.30 -12.00 -0.22
C MET A 1 -17.18 -10.46 -0.19
N VAL A 2 -16.33 -9.84 -1.00
CA VAL A 2 -16.13 -8.37 -1.03
C VAL A 2 -17.35 -7.58 -1.52
N SER A 3 -18.14 -8.11 -2.47
CA SER A 3 -19.25 -7.37 -3.12
C SER A 3 -20.46 -7.05 -2.23
N THR A 4 -20.56 -7.66 -1.05
CA THR A 4 -21.71 -7.48 -0.13
C THR A 4 -21.67 -6.11 0.55
N PHE A 5 -20.48 -5.58 0.81
CA PHE A 5 -20.28 -4.32 1.55
C PHE A 5 -19.89 -3.13 0.65
N MET A 6 -19.86 -3.33 -0.67
CA MET A 6 -19.45 -2.27 -1.60
C MET A 6 -20.56 -1.22 -1.84
N PRO A 7 -20.20 0.05 -2.06
CA PRO A 7 -21.13 1.08 -2.50
C PRO A 7 -21.84 0.65 -3.79
N LYS A 8 -23.17 0.87 -3.87
CA LYS A 8 -24.01 0.44 -5.02
C LYS A 8 -23.45 0.91 -6.38
N ALA A 9 -22.78 2.07 -6.42
CA ALA A 9 -22.16 2.63 -7.61
C ALA A 9 -20.94 1.85 -8.13
N SER A 10 -20.25 1.10 -7.27
CA SER A 10 -19.02 0.37 -7.61
C SER A 10 -19.23 -1.12 -7.93
N ARG A 11 -20.47 -1.62 -7.81
CA ARG A 11 -20.79 -3.06 -7.95
C ARG A 11 -20.42 -3.65 -9.32
N ASN A 12 -20.44 -2.85 -10.39
CA ASN A 12 -20.18 -3.29 -11.76
C ASN A 12 -18.71 -3.13 -12.17
N LYS A 13 -17.92 -2.35 -11.41
CA LYS A 13 -16.47 -2.20 -11.57
C LYS A 13 -15.85 -2.16 -10.17
N PRO A 14 -15.64 -3.32 -9.55
CA PRO A 14 -14.96 -3.35 -8.26
C PRO A 14 -13.54 -2.80 -8.46
N SER A 15 -13.19 -1.75 -7.72
CA SER A 15 -11.79 -1.34 -7.66
C SER A 15 -10.99 -2.44 -6.98
N ALA A 16 -9.73 -2.61 -7.40
CA ALA A 16 -8.84 -3.61 -6.81
C ALA A 16 -8.41 -3.20 -5.38
N HIS A 17 -8.55 -1.92 -5.02
CA HIS A 17 -7.96 -1.34 -3.82
C HIS A 17 -9.01 -0.58 -2.99
N LEU A 18 -8.82 -0.57 -1.67
CA LEU A 18 -9.78 -0.05 -0.70
C LEU A 18 -9.84 1.48 -0.74
N GLU A 19 -8.69 2.11 -0.99
CA GLU A 19 -8.51 3.56 -1.15
C GLU A 19 -9.29 4.14 -2.33
N ASP A 20 -9.71 3.30 -3.29
CA ASP A 20 -10.57 3.71 -4.40
C ASP A 20 -12.06 3.70 -4.02
N TRP A 21 -12.43 3.21 -2.84
CA TRP A 21 -13.82 3.19 -2.36
C TRP A 21 -14.24 4.50 -1.71
N ILE A 22 -13.27 5.34 -1.34
CA ILE A 22 -13.45 6.63 -0.66
C ILE A 22 -12.67 7.66 -1.48
N ASP A 23 -13.34 8.69 -1.99
CA ASP A 23 -12.80 9.58 -3.02
C ASP A 23 -11.48 10.30 -2.61
N ASN A 24 -10.60 10.45 -3.60
CA ASN A 24 -9.27 11.09 -3.60
C ASN A 24 -8.35 10.81 -2.38
N ALA A 25 -8.01 9.54 -2.14
CA ALA A 25 -6.91 9.21 -1.25
C ALA A 25 -5.56 9.74 -1.79
N THR A 26 -4.83 10.51 -0.97
CA THR A 26 -3.51 11.08 -1.28
C THR A 26 -2.47 10.01 -1.66
N GLY A 27 -2.63 8.78 -1.17
CA GLY A 27 -1.76 7.63 -1.49
C GLY A 27 -1.71 7.30 -2.98
N LYS A 28 -2.84 7.46 -3.69
CA LYS A 28 -2.91 7.24 -5.14
C LYS A 28 -2.00 8.17 -5.93
N ARG A 29 -1.81 9.42 -5.46
CA ARG A 29 -0.91 10.39 -6.10
C ARG A 29 0.56 9.97 -6.01
N LEU A 30 0.93 9.26 -4.94
CA LEU A 30 2.28 8.72 -4.75
C LEU A 30 2.44 7.35 -5.43
N GLY A 31 1.33 6.74 -5.90
CA GLY A 31 1.32 5.41 -6.48
C GLY A 31 1.80 4.35 -5.50
N ILE A 32 1.51 4.54 -4.21
CA ILE A 32 1.82 3.61 -3.12
C ILE A 32 0.49 3.11 -2.61
N ASN A 33 0.32 1.79 -2.48
CA ASN A 33 -0.89 1.21 -1.92
C ASN A 33 -1.03 1.65 -0.45
N GLU A 34 -2.26 1.93 -0.01
CA GLU A 34 -2.50 2.28 1.39
C GLU A 34 -2.03 1.17 2.35
N ASN A 35 -2.20 -0.09 1.98
CA ASN A 35 -1.76 -1.23 2.78
C ASN A 35 -0.23 -1.25 2.95
N ASP A 36 0.52 -0.97 1.88
CA ASP A 36 1.99 -0.95 1.92
C ASP A 36 2.49 0.14 2.85
N LEU A 37 1.80 1.30 2.85
CA LEU A 37 2.12 2.41 3.74
C LEU A 37 1.89 2.02 5.20
N TRP A 38 0.78 1.33 5.51
CA TRP A 38 0.51 0.85 6.87
C TRP A 38 1.52 -0.21 7.32
N ILE A 39 1.90 -1.14 6.45
CA ILE A 39 2.96 -2.13 6.74
C ILE A 39 4.27 -1.41 7.07
N CYS A 40 4.68 -0.45 6.24
CA CYS A 40 5.89 0.33 6.46
C CYS A 40 5.82 1.17 7.75
N ALA A 41 4.67 1.79 8.04
CA ALA A 41 4.47 2.57 9.25
C ALA A 41 4.63 1.70 10.52
N GLN A 42 4.04 0.50 10.52
CA GLN A 42 4.19 -0.43 11.64
C GLN A 42 5.63 -0.95 11.77
N GLY A 43 6.32 -1.15 10.65
CA GLY A 43 7.74 -1.52 10.64
C GLY A 43 8.63 -0.43 11.22
N PHE A 44 8.42 0.82 10.81
CA PHE A 44 9.15 1.99 11.33
C PHE A 44 8.89 2.21 12.82
N GLU A 45 7.63 2.17 13.25
CA GLU A 45 7.24 2.41 14.65
C GLU A 45 7.88 1.39 15.61
N ARG A 46 8.07 0.15 15.16
CA ARG A 46 8.57 -0.96 15.98
C ARG A 46 10.04 -1.29 15.75
N ASP A 47 10.75 -0.49 14.95
CA ASP A 47 12.14 -0.75 14.56
C ASP A 47 12.33 -2.15 13.94
N LEU A 48 11.41 -2.54 13.05
CA LEU A 48 11.43 -3.80 12.34
C LEU A 48 11.98 -3.63 10.92
N HIS A 49 12.73 -4.63 10.46
CA HIS A 49 13.16 -4.70 9.06
C HIS A 49 12.04 -5.25 8.19
N VAL A 50 11.49 -4.40 7.32
CA VAL A 50 10.46 -4.78 6.35
C VAL A 50 11.11 -5.49 5.16
N LEU A 51 10.67 -6.72 4.91
CA LEU A 51 11.10 -7.53 3.78
C LEU A 51 9.94 -7.66 2.80
N THR A 52 10.18 -7.36 1.52
CA THR A 52 9.14 -7.40 0.49
C THR A 52 9.69 -7.93 -0.84
N CYS A 53 8.85 -8.54 -1.65
CA CYS A 53 9.16 -8.87 -3.04
C CYS A 53 8.68 -7.80 -4.02
N ASP A 54 7.87 -6.84 -3.55
CA ASP A 54 7.26 -5.83 -4.38
C ASP A 54 8.20 -4.61 -4.55
N GLY A 55 8.35 -4.19 -5.80
CA GLY A 55 9.27 -3.11 -6.17
C GLY A 55 8.77 -1.71 -5.84
N ASP A 56 7.48 -1.54 -5.58
CA ASP A 56 6.84 -0.26 -5.24
C ASP A 56 7.24 0.28 -3.86
N PHE A 57 7.62 -0.59 -2.91
CA PHE A 57 8.18 -0.20 -1.61
C PHE A 57 9.45 0.66 -1.74
N THR A 58 10.15 0.61 -2.89
CA THR A 58 11.27 1.52 -3.17
C THR A 58 10.86 3.00 -3.12
N ARG A 59 9.60 3.32 -3.43
CA ARG A 59 9.06 4.68 -3.33
C ARG A 59 8.89 5.11 -1.88
N VAL A 60 8.49 4.19 -1.00
CA VAL A 60 8.41 4.46 0.44
C VAL A 60 9.80 4.70 1.00
N GLN A 61 10.79 3.89 0.61
CA GLN A 61 12.18 4.07 1.02
C GLN A 61 12.77 5.41 0.55
N ALA A 62 12.39 5.87 -0.65
CA ALA A 62 12.81 7.17 -1.15
C ALA A 62 12.19 8.34 -0.35
N ALA A 63 10.95 8.17 0.14
CA ALA A 63 10.26 9.17 0.96
C ALA A 63 10.74 9.19 2.42
N GLU A 64 11.07 8.04 3.00
CA GLU A 64 11.61 7.91 4.37
C GLU A 64 12.84 6.99 4.37
N PRO A 65 14.05 7.56 4.19
CA PRO A 65 15.29 6.78 4.11
C PRO A 65 15.68 6.03 5.39
N ARG A 66 15.09 6.38 6.54
CA ARG A 66 15.37 5.72 7.83
C ARG A 66 14.63 4.39 7.99
N LEU A 67 13.62 4.11 7.16
CA LEU A 67 12.93 2.83 7.19
C LEU A 67 13.92 1.71 6.83
N ALA A 68 13.98 0.66 7.66
CA ALA A 68 14.74 -0.53 7.34
C ALA A 68 13.94 -1.40 6.37
N LEU A 69 14.28 -1.36 5.08
CA LEU A 69 13.58 -2.08 4.01
C LEU A 69 14.55 -2.86 3.13
N THR A 70 14.24 -4.13 2.83
CA THR A 70 14.90 -4.90 1.78
C THR A 70 13.88 -5.39 0.77
N VAL A 71 14.13 -5.09 -0.51
CA VAL A 71 13.35 -5.62 -1.63
C VAL A 71 14.06 -6.84 -2.21
N LEU A 72 13.47 -8.02 -2.08
CA LEU A 72 13.92 -9.26 -2.69
C LEU A 72 13.48 -9.30 -4.14
N ARG A 73 14.43 -9.26 -5.07
CA ARG A 73 14.16 -9.62 -6.47
C ARG A 73 14.30 -11.13 -6.61
N VAL A 74 13.18 -11.81 -6.82
CA VAL A 74 13.21 -13.21 -7.25
C VAL A 74 13.67 -13.23 -8.71
N ILE A 75 14.72 -14.00 -8.98
CA ILE A 75 15.34 -14.20 -10.31
C ILE A 75 14.48 -15.17 -11.12
#